data_AF-A0A963PMQ4-F1
#
_entry.id   AF-A0A963PMQ4-F1
#
_cell.length_a   1.000
_cell.length_b   1.000
_cell.length_c   1.000
_cell.angle_alpha   90.00
_cell.angle_beta   90.00
_cell.angle_gamma   90.00
#
_symmetry.space_group_name_H-M   'P 1'
#
loop_
_entity.id
_entity.type
_entity.pdbx_description
1 polymer ?
#
loop_
_entity_poly.entity_id
_entity_poly.type
_entity_poly.pdbx_seq_one_letter_code
_entity_poly.pdbx_strand_id
1 'polypeptide(L)'
;MNAAAMPTSVSRPSASDAGLLAEIAAGLSADSDMGALLQRFLEPIVRLAGASAGAVRVLSDAGDQLVMVSSIGLPGGTAGSEHAVDRHCGHCGAAADTQTLVWAADIDDCNKRTGPGFFGNDCRRLLAVPRQHRGRVLGVYNLFYADGEEPTPEIRGVLKTIGELIGLAMNNAALEVETLRTRLTHERQAMAAEVHDSI
;
A
#
# COMPACT_ATOMS: atom_id res chain seq x y z
N MET A 1 43.50 6.71 -37.38
CA MET A 1 43.50 6.75 -35.90
C MET A 1 42.18 7.33 -35.44
N ASN A 2 41.54 6.65 -34.47
CA ASN A 2 40.28 6.92 -33.74
C ASN A 2 40.02 8.42 -33.41
N ALA A 3 38.80 8.90 -33.13
CA ALA A 3 37.58 8.28 -32.60
C ALA A 3 36.32 9.06 -33.06
N ALA A 4 35.23 8.37 -33.40
CA ALA A 4 33.91 8.96 -33.60
C ALA A 4 33.02 8.63 -32.39
N ALA A 5 32.42 9.67 -31.81
CA ALA A 5 31.44 9.59 -30.73
C ALA A 5 30.10 9.03 -31.26
N MET A 6 29.51 8.08 -30.53
CA MET A 6 28.12 7.65 -30.70
C MET A 6 27.24 8.36 -29.66
N PRO A 7 26.12 9.00 -30.04
CA PRO A 7 25.12 9.43 -29.09
C PRO A 7 24.17 8.27 -28.74
N THR A 8 23.96 8.08 -27.44
CA THR A 8 22.94 7.22 -26.83
C THR A 8 21.54 7.78 -27.07
N SER A 9 20.70 7.05 -27.79
CA SER A 9 19.28 7.35 -27.98
C SER A 9 18.47 7.01 -26.72
N VAL A 10 17.96 8.02 -26.03
CA VAL A 10 16.91 7.87 -25.01
C VAL A 10 15.58 7.62 -25.73
N SER A 11 15.05 6.40 -25.58
CA SER A 11 13.74 6.01 -26.10
C SER A 11 12.62 6.76 -25.38
N ARG A 12 11.76 7.45 -26.15
CA ARG A 12 10.50 8.05 -25.67
C ARG A 12 9.52 6.95 -25.26
N PRO A 13 8.80 7.08 -24.13
CA PRO A 13 7.73 6.14 -23.78
C PRO A 13 6.58 6.22 -24.80
N SER A 14 5.98 5.06 -25.08
CA SER A 14 4.92 4.90 -26.09
C SER A 14 3.58 5.49 -25.61
N ALA A 15 2.74 5.93 -26.55
CA ALA A 15 1.45 6.57 -26.25
C ALA A 15 0.48 5.70 -25.40
N SER A 16 0.69 4.38 -25.40
CA SER A 16 -0.03 3.40 -24.58
C SER A 16 0.34 3.44 -23.09
N ASP A 17 1.60 3.75 -22.75
CA ASP A 17 2.08 3.81 -21.37
C ASP A 17 1.57 5.08 -20.66
N ALA A 18 1.47 6.18 -21.41
CA ALA A 18 0.90 7.44 -20.93
C ALA A 18 -0.61 7.34 -20.68
N GLY A 19 -1.33 6.54 -21.47
CA GLY A 19 -2.76 6.27 -21.28
C GLY A 19 -3.03 5.49 -20.00
N LEU A 20 -2.22 4.47 -19.72
CA LEU A 20 -2.32 3.70 -18.47
C LEU A 20 -2.01 4.56 -17.25
N LEU A 21 -0.98 5.41 -17.33
CA LEU A 21 -0.64 6.37 -16.28
C LEU A 21 -1.72 7.43 -16.08
N ALA A 22 -2.35 7.90 -17.16
CA ALA A 22 -3.45 8.87 -17.09
C ALA A 22 -4.75 8.27 -16.55
N GLU A 23 -5.08 7.01 -16.87
CA GLU A 23 -6.18 6.27 -16.25
C GLU A 23 -5.92 5.99 -14.76
N ILE A 24 -4.67 5.65 -14.41
CA ILE A 24 -4.23 5.54 -13.01
C ILE A 24 -4.36 6.90 -12.29
N ALA A 25 -4.03 8.01 -12.95
CA ALA A 25 -4.11 9.35 -12.38
C ALA A 25 -5.55 9.92 -12.30
N ALA A 26 -6.41 9.57 -13.25
CA ALA A 26 -7.81 10.00 -13.30
C ALA A 26 -8.69 9.24 -12.31
N GLY A 27 -8.34 8.01 -11.97
CA GLY A 27 -8.91 7.24 -10.86
C GLY A 27 -8.21 7.53 -9.54
N LEU A 28 -7.99 8.80 -9.17
CA LEU A 28 -7.44 9.21 -7.87
C LEU A 28 -8.37 10.21 -7.14
N SER A 29 -9.63 9.83 -6.98
CA SER A 29 -10.53 10.44 -6.00
C SER A 29 -10.21 9.89 -4.60
N ALA A 30 -9.71 10.80 -3.76
CA ALA A 30 -8.64 10.59 -2.77
C ALA A 30 -8.83 9.63 -1.59
N ASP A 31 -9.94 8.91 -1.45
CA ASP A 31 -10.11 7.93 -0.36
C ASP A 31 -10.62 6.57 -0.87
N SER A 32 -11.58 6.57 -1.79
CA SER A 32 -12.08 5.32 -2.38
C SER A 32 -11.11 4.70 -3.38
N ASP A 33 -10.31 5.51 -4.09
CA ASP A 33 -9.39 5.01 -5.12
C ASP A 33 -8.12 4.38 -4.55
N MET A 34 -7.64 4.83 -3.39
CA MET A 34 -6.46 4.24 -2.77
C MET A 34 -6.72 2.87 -2.17
N GLY A 35 -7.89 2.67 -1.56
CA GLY A 35 -8.34 1.34 -1.14
C GLY A 35 -8.49 0.38 -2.32
N ALA A 36 -9.11 0.84 -3.42
CA ALA A 36 -9.29 0.03 -4.63
C ALA A 36 -7.96 -0.34 -5.30
N LEU A 37 -7.02 0.59 -5.37
CA LEU A 37 -5.68 0.35 -5.92
C LEU A 37 -4.90 -0.64 -5.05
N LEU A 38 -4.92 -0.47 -3.73
CA LEU A 38 -4.31 -1.40 -2.78
C LEU A 38 -4.86 -2.82 -2.89
N GLN A 39 -6.18 -2.93 -3.04
CA GLN A 39 -6.85 -4.20 -3.27
C GLN A 39 -6.39 -4.88 -4.57
N ARG A 40 -6.25 -4.11 -5.66
CA ARG A 40 -5.76 -4.64 -6.95
C ARG A 40 -4.33 -5.18 -6.87
N PHE A 41 -3.49 -4.61 -6.01
CA PHE A 41 -2.13 -5.11 -5.78
C PHE A 41 -2.07 -6.28 -4.79
N LEU A 42 -3.05 -6.43 -3.91
CA LEU A 42 -3.06 -7.49 -2.91
C LEU A 42 -3.07 -8.88 -3.55
N GLU A 43 -3.92 -9.10 -4.56
CA GLU A 43 -4.08 -10.42 -5.17
C GLU A 43 -2.80 -10.92 -5.90
N PRO A 44 -2.13 -10.12 -6.76
CA PRO A 44 -0.83 -10.49 -7.31
C PRO A 44 0.23 -10.77 -6.24
N ILE A 45 0.26 -9.98 -5.15
CA ILE A 45 1.24 -10.16 -4.07
C ILE A 45 1.01 -11.48 -3.34
N VAL A 46 -0.23 -11.81 -2.98
CA VAL A 46 -0.59 -13.07 -2.31
C VAL A 46 -0.16 -14.26 -3.17
N ARG A 47 -0.45 -14.23 -4.49
CA ARG A 47 -0.03 -15.29 -5.41
C ARG A 47 1.48 -15.41 -5.54
N LEU A 48 2.18 -14.28 -5.71
CA LEU A 48 3.64 -14.26 -5.83
C LEU A 48 4.32 -14.78 -4.55
N ALA A 49 3.75 -14.44 -3.39
CA ALA A 49 4.27 -14.82 -2.09
C ALA A 49 3.95 -16.27 -1.71
N GLY A 50 3.10 -16.96 -2.48
CA GLY A 50 2.58 -18.28 -2.13
C GLY A 50 1.75 -18.28 -0.84
N ALA A 51 1.12 -17.15 -0.51
CA ALA A 51 0.34 -17.01 0.71
C ALA A 51 -1.08 -17.56 0.52
N SER A 52 -1.64 -18.16 1.57
CA SER A 52 -3.01 -18.67 1.58
C SER A 52 -4.05 -17.54 1.64
N ALA A 53 -3.69 -16.43 2.30
CA ALA A 53 -4.52 -15.24 2.41
C ALA A 53 -3.68 -13.97 2.55
N GLY A 54 -4.31 -12.81 2.40
CA GLY A 54 -3.65 -11.53 2.62
C GLY A 54 -4.61 -10.42 3.03
N ALA A 55 -4.08 -9.41 3.72
CA ALA A 55 -4.81 -8.22 4.12
C ALA A 55 -3.94 -6.97 4.03
N VAL A 56 -4.55 -5.85 3.64
CA VAL A 56 -3.90 -4.54 3.60
C VAL A 56 -4.42 -3.69 4.74
N ARG A 57 -3.48 -3.16 5.54
CA ARG A 57 -3.77 -2.15 6.55
C ARG A 57 -3.10 -0.83 6.18
N VAL A 58 -3.81 0.28 6.36
CA VAL A 58 -3.34 1.64 6.12
C VAL A 58 -3.27 2.36 7.46
N LEU A 59 -2.25 3.20 7.65
CA LEU A 59 -2.15 4.01 8.86
C LEU A 59 -3.24 5.10 8.83
N SER A 60 -3.97 5.29 9.93
CA SER A 60 -4.95 6.37 10.09
C SER A 60 -4.27 7.73 9.95
N ASP A 61 -5.04 8.77 9.61
CA ASP A 61 -4.53 10.14 9.54
C ASP A 61 -4.00 10.63 10.91
N ALA A 62 -4.59 10.15 12.00
CA ALA A 62 -4.12 10.40 13.36
C ALA A 62 -2.79 9.69 13.68
N GLY A 63 -2.39 8.70 12.86
CA GLY A 63 -1.12 7.99 12.99
C GLY A 63 -1.08 6.93 14.08
N ASP A 64 -2.20 6.65 14.73
CA ASP A 64 -2.30 5.82 15.92
C ASP A 64 -2.90 4.42 15.66
N GLN A 65 -3.57 4.24 14.51
CA GLN A 65 -4.27 3.01 14.18
C GLN A 65 -3.88 2.51 12.79
N LEU A 66 -3.81 1.20 12.63
CA LEU A 66 -3.71 0.50 11.36
C LEU A 66 -5.10 -0.05 10.99
N VAL A 67 -5.72 0.58 9.99
CA VAL A 67 -7.07 0.27 9.52
C VAL A 67 -7.01 -0.66 8.32
N MET A 68 -7.66 -1.81 8.39
CA MET A 68 -7.77 -2.75 7.29
C MET A 68 -8.71 -2.19 6.23
N VAL A 69 -8.18 -2.05 5.02
CA VAL A 69 -8.91 -1.54 3.85
C VAL A 69 -9.27 -2.63 2.86
N SER A 70 -8.59 -3.78 2.91
CA SER A 70 -8.86 -4.91 2.02
C SER A 70 -8.34 -6.23 2.59
N SER A 71 -8.98 -7.33 2.22
CA SER A 71 -8.58 -8.69 2.56
C SER A 71 -8.96 -9.67 1.45
N ILE A 72 -8.15 -10.70 1.23
CA ILE A 72 -8.41 -11.81 0.31
C ILE A 72 -8.07 -13.11 1.03
N GLY A 73 -8.92 -14.14 0.88
CA GLY A 73 -8.68 -15.47 1.45
C GLY A 73 -8.94 -15.58 2.97
N LEU A 74 -9.30 -14.48 3.64
CA LEU A 74 -9.71 -14.52 5.05
C LEU A 74 -11.23 -14.77 5.15
N PRO A 75 -11.69 -15.70 6.02
CA PRO A 75 -13.11 -15.99 6.20
C PRO A 75 -13.88 -14.83 6.82
N GLY A 76 -13.22 -14.04 7.69
CA GLY A 76 -13.76 -12.79 8.22
C GLY A 76 -13.57 -11.62 7.25
N GLY A 77 -13.96 -11.77 5.99
CA GLY A 77 -13.80 -10.74 4.94
C GLY A 77 -14.31 -9.35 5.35
N THR A 78 -14.08 -8.34 4.51
CA THR A 78 -14.26 -6.88 4.72
C THR A 78 -15.60 -6.35 5.30
N ALA A 79 -16.53 -7.21 5.72
CA ALA A 79 -17.79 -6.87 6.35
C ALA A 79 -17.73 -7.04 7.89
N GLY A 80 -17.46 -5.95 8.62
CA GLY A 80 -17.87 -5.82 10.04
C GLY A 80 -16.81 -5.34 11.04
N SER A 81 -17.04 -4.13 11.54
CA SER A 81 -16.76 -3.50 12.85
C SER A 81 -15.46 -3.65 13.66
N GLU A 82 -14.44 -4.46 13.31
CA GLU A 82 -13.16 -4.39 14.06
C GLU A 82 -11.93 -4.49 13.16
N HIS A 83 -11.82 -3.50 12.26
CA HIS A 83 -10.79 -3.41 11.22
C HIS A 83 -9.59 -2.52 11.63
N ALA A 84 -9.61 -1.88 12.79
CA ALA A 84 -8.54 -1.03 13.28
C ALA A 84 -7.79 -1.72 14.42
N VAL A 85 -6.47 -1.75 14.34
CA VAL A 85 -5.60 -2.16 15.44
C VAL A 85 -4.65 -1.04 15.78
N ASP A 86 -4.20 -0.97 17.02
CA ASP A 86 -3.18 -0.01 17.42
C ASP A 86 -1.95 -0.09 16.49
N ARG A 87 -1.35 1.06 16.17
CA ARG A 87 -0.13 1.19 15.36
C ARG A 87 1.00 0.28 15.83
N HIS A 88 1.06 -0.04 17.12
CA HIS A 88 2.07 -0.86 17.77
C HIS A 88 1.59 -2.30 18.03
N CYS A 89 0.46 -2.70 17.43
CA CYS A 89 -0.15 -4.01 17.68
C CYS A 89 0.65 -5.17 17.04
N GLY A 90 1.25 -5.98 17.91
CA GLY A 90 1.84 -7.27 17.56
C GLY A 90 2.83 -7.19 16.38
N HIS A 91 2.72 -8.15 15.46
CA HIS A 91 3.63 -8.25 14.31
C HIS A 91 3.41 -7.15 13.27
N CYS A 92 2.18 -6.65 13.14
CA CYS A 92 1.86 -5.54 12.23
C CYS A 92 2.56 -4.26 12.68
N GLY A 93 2.48 -3.97 13.98
CA GLY A 93 3.11 -2.80 14.58
C GLY A 93 4.63 -2.90 14.62
N ALA A 94 5.16 -4.08 14.93
CA ALA A 94 6.60 -4.31 14.83
C ALA A 94 7.14 -3.98 13.43
N ALA A 95 6.47 -4.45 12.36
CA ALA A 95 6.84 -4.12 10.99
C ALA A 95 6.71 -2.61 10.68
N ALA A 96 5.67 -1.96 11.21
CA ALA A 96 5.47 -0.52 11.05
C ALA A 96 6.53 0.32 11.78
N ASP A 97 6.98 -0.11 12.96
CA ASP A 97 7.97 0.62 13.76
C ASP A 97 9.39 0.41 13.25
N THR A 98 9.76 -0.83 12.93
CA THR A 98 11.12 -1.14 12.43
C THR A 98 11.27 -0.82 10.95
N GLN A 99 10.16 -0.70 10.23
CA GLN A 99 10.12 -0.54 8.78
C GLN A 99 10.84 -1.67 8.02
N THR A 100 10.85 -2.86 8.62
CA THR A 100 11.40 -4.09 8.05
C THR A 100 10.34 -5.17 7.94
N LEU A 101 10.58 -6.18 7.10
CA LEU A 101 9.73 -7.37 7.11
C LEU A 101 9.81 -8.05 8.48
N VAL A 102 8.65 -8.47 8.96
CA VAL A 102 8.52 -9.26 10.19
C VAL A 102 7.87 -10.59 9.85
N TRP A 103 8.58 -11.67 10.12
CA TRP A 103 8.06 -13.03 10.01
C TRP A 103 7.63 -13.53 11.38
N ALA A 104 6.42 -14.08 11.44
CA ALA A 104 5.84 -14.69 12.62
C ALA A 104 5.46 -16.14 12.30
N ALA A 105 6.13 -17.07 12.97
CA ALA A 105 5.83 -18.49 12.88
C ALA A 105 4.53 -18.90 13.59
N ASP A 106 3.93 -17.97 14.34
CA ASP A 106 2.64 -18.14 15.01
C ASP A 106 1.90 -16.78 15.12
N ILE A 107 0.57 -16.85 15.01
CA ILE A 107 -0.35 -15.72 15.11
C ILE A 107 -1.35 -15.85 16.27
N ASP A 108 -1.14 -16.77 17.23
CA ASP A 108 -2.06 -16.97 18.36
C ASP A 108 -2.38 -15.68 19.14
N ASP A 109 -1.39 -14.82 19.35
CA ASP A 109 -1.63 -13.54 20.01
C ASP A 109 -2.46 -12.59 19.15
N CYS A 110 -2.34 -12.67 17.83
CA CYS A 110 -3.25 -11.96 16.92
C CYS A 110 -4.65 -12.57 16.95
N ASN A 111 -4.79 -13.89 16.97
CA ASN A 111 -6.08 -14.60 17.13
C ASN A 111 -6.80 -14.17 18.42
N LYS A 112 -6.09 -14.13 19.55
CA LYS A 112 -6.66 -13.70 20.85
C LYS A 112 -7.17 -12.27 20.82
N ARG A 113 -6.50 -11.38 20.06
CA ARG A 113 -6.86 -9.97 19.95
C ARG A 113 -8.00 -9.71 18.97
N THR A 114 -7.95 -10.31 17.79
CA THR A 114 -8.94 -10.07 16.71
C THR A 114 -10.19 -10.92 16.86
N GLY A 115 -10.15 -11.94 17.73
CA GLY A 115 -11.27 -12.80 18.01
C GLY A 115 -11.27 -14.10 17.18
N PRO A 116 -12.01 -15.11 17.66
CA PRO A 116 -12.03 -16.42 17.03
C PRO A 116 -12.63 -16.35 15.63
N GLY A 117 -11.99 -17.02 14.67
CA GLY A 117 -12.50 -17.18 13.30
C GLY A 117 -12.04 -16.12 12.30
N PHE A 118 -11.37 -15.03 12.72
CA PHE A 118 -10.88 -14.00 11.78
C PHE A 118 -9.89 -14.57 10.75
N PHE A 119 -8.91 -15.33 11.23
CA PHE A 119 -7.89 -15.98 10.40
C PHE A 119 -8.32 -17.37 9.88
N GLY A 120 -9.52 -17.82 10.25
CA GLY A 120 -9.96 -19.19 10.00
C GLY A 120 -9.15 -20.23 10.79
N ASN A 121 -9.22 -21.49 10.36
CA ASN A 121 -8.49 -22.59 10.98
C ASN A 121 -7.14 -22.88 10.33
N ASP A 122 -6.94 -22.38 9.11
CA ASP A 122 -5.82 -22.76 8.25
C ASP A 122 -4.65 -21.79 8.40
N CYS A 123 -4.89 -20.48 8.54
CA CYS A 123 -3.82 -19.51 8.70
C CYS A 123 -3.19 -19.61 10.10
N ARG A 124 -1.90 -19.92 10.16
CA ARG A 124 -1.13 -20.05 11.41
C ARG A 124 0.08 -19.13 11.47
N ARG A 125 0.57 -18.68 10.32
CA ARG A 125 1.80 -17.90 10.20
C ARG A 125 1.52 -16.59 9.47
N LEU A 126 2.36 -15.58 9.71
CA LEU A 126 2.20 -14.24 9.16
C LEU A 126 3.53 -13.67 8.70
N LEU A 127 3.54 -13.10 7.50
CA LEU A 127 4.56 -12.16 7.06
C LEU A 127 3.95 -10.76 6.99
N ALA A 128 4.47 -9.84 7.81
CA ALA A 128 4.14 -8.43 7.75
C ALA A 128 5.18 -7.70 6.90
N VAL A 129 4.71 -7.03 5.84
CA VAL A 129 5.53 -6.27 4.89
C VAL A 129 5.15 -4.80 5.01
N PRO A 130 6.02 -3.95 5.60
CA PRO A 130 5.71 -2.55 5.74
C PRO A 130 5.77 -1.84 4.39
N ARG A 131 4.87 -0.88 4.22
CA ARG A 131 4.85 0.05 3.10
C ARG A 131 5.37 1.39 3.60
N GLN A 132 6.46 1.85 3.01
CA GLN A 132 7.12 3.07 3.47
C GLN A 132 7.50 3.99 2.31
N HIS A 133 7.50 5.29 2.59
CA HIS A 133 8.01 6.31 1.69
C HIS A 133 8.86 7.31 2.47
N ARG A 134 10.10 7.56 2.02
CA ARG A 134 11.03 8.52 2.66
C ARG A 134 11.12 8.38 4.18
N GLY A 135 11.14 7.14 4.69
CA GLY A 135 11.24 6.85 6.12
C GLY A 135 9.93 7.01 6.91
N ARG A 136 8.78 7.21 6.25
CA ARG A 136 7.45 7.21 6.88
C ARG A 136 6.66 5.97 6.48
N VAL A 137 6.06 5.27 7.45
CA VAL A 137 5.18 4.13 7.17
C VAL A 137 3.80 4.62 6.78
N LEU A 138 3.29 4.08 5.67
CA LEU A 138 1.97 4.35 5.12
C LEU A 138 0.98 3.22 5.45
N GLY A 139 1.47 2.03 5.77
CA GLY A 139 0.66 0.86 6.05
C GLY A 139 1.45 -0.44 6.05
N VAL A 140 0.75 -1.56 6.13
CA VAL A 140 1.34 -2.90 6.22
C VAL A 140 0.51 -3.88 5.41
N TYR A 141 1.18 -4.63 4.52
CA TYR A 141 0.62 -5.85 3.94
C TYR A 141 0.86 -7.01 4.90
N ASN A 142 -0.20 -7.74 5.20
CA ASN A 142 -0.16 -8.93 6.03
C ASN A 142 -0.46 -10.13 5.14
N LEU A 143 0.49 -11.04 5.03
CA LEU A 143 0.35 -12.27 4.24
C LEU A 143 0.29 -13.45 5.18
N PHE A 144 -0.74 -14.26 5.04
CA PHE A 144 -1.01 -15.38 5.94
C PHE A 144 -0.74 -16.70 5.25
N TYR A 145 -0.15 -17.61 6.01
CA TYR A 145 0.27 -18.92 5.53
C TYR A 145 -0.32 -20.02 6.39
N ALA A 146 -0.54 -21.18 5.78
CA ALA A 146 -0.86 -22.39 6.52
C ALA A 146 0.34 -22.85 7.37
N ASP A 147 0.09 -23.79 8.28
CA ASP A 147 1.20 -24.42 8.97
C ASP A 147 2.08 -25.23 8.01
N GLY A 148 3.38 -25.24 8.25
CA GLY A 148 4.39 -25.82 7.37
C GLY A 148 4.74 -24.97 6.15
N GLU A 149 3.96 -23.94 5.81
CA GLU A 149 4.25 -23.04 4.68
C GLU A 149 5.07 -21.83 5.13
N GLU A 150 6.06 -21.44 4.32
CA GLU A 150 6.79 -20.18 4.46
C GLU A 150 7.35 -19.70 3.11
N PRO A 151 7.46 -18.38 2.90
CA PRO A 151 8.06 -17.85 1.69
C PRO A 151 9.58 -18.10 1.70
N THR A 152 10.12 -18.51 0.56
CA THR A 152 11.56 -18.75 0.41
C THR A 152 12.35 -17.44 0.66
N PRO A 153 13.65 -17.53 1.02
CA PRO A 153 14.50 -16.34 1.18
C PRO A 153 14.49 -15.40 -0.04
N GLU A 154 14.45 -15.95 -1.26
CA GLU A 154 14.40 -15.18 -2.50
C GLU A 154 13.09 -14.40 -2.61
N ILE A 155 11.96 -15.06 -2.32
CA ILE A 155 10.63 -14.44 -2.33
C ILE A 155 10.56 -13.34 -1.28
N ARG A 156 11.11 -13.55 -0.08
CA ARG A 156 11.19 -12.50 0.97
C ARG A 156 11.97 -11.27 0.50
N GLY A 157 13.07 -11.48 -0.23
CA GLY A 157 13.82 -10.38 -0.85
C GLY A 157 13.00 -9.60 -1.87
N VAL A 158 12.26 -10.29 -2.73
CA VAL A 158 11.35 -9.66 -3.72
C VAL A 158 10.23 -8.89 -3.02
N LEU A 159 9.61 -9.47 -2.00
CA LEU A 159 8.52 -8.82 -1.24
C LEU A 159 8.98 -7.53 -0.55
N LYS A 160 10.24 -7.47 -0.09
CA LYS A 160 10.84 -6.24 0.44
C LYS A 160 10.85 -5.13 -0.61
N THR A 161 11.40 -5.42 -1.78
CA THR A 161 11.47 -4.47 -2.89
C THR A 161 10.08 -4.02 -3.33
N ILE A 162 9.12 -4.94 -3.37
CA ILE A 162 7.72 -4.64 -3.71
C ILE A 162 7.10 -3.69 -2.67
N GLY A 163 7.30 -3.93 -1.37
CA GLY A 163 6.80 -3.05 -0.31
C GLY A 163 7.32 -1.61 -0.44
N GLU A 164 8.60 -1.45 -0.78
CA GLU A 164 9.23 -0.15 -1.03
C GLU A 164 8.66 0.54 -2.30
N LEU A 165 8.52 -0.19 -3.40
CA LEU A 165 7.98 0.34 -4.66
C LEU A 165 6.50 0.76 -4.54
N ILE A 166 5.67 -0.03 -3.85
CA ILE A 166 4.26 0.32 -3.63
C ILE A 166 4.16 1.51 -2.67
N GLY A 167 5.07 1.62 -1.69
CA GLY A 167 5.18 2.81 -0.84
C GLY A 167 5.46 4.07 -1.67
N LEU A 168 6.38 3.98 -2.63
CA LEU A 168 6.72 5.07 -3.54
C LEU A 168 5.55 5.46 -4.47
N ALA A 169 4.95 4.50 -5.17
CA ALA A 169 3.90 4.77 -6.14
C ALA A 169 2.66 5.42 -5.50
N MET A 170 2.26 4.95 -4.32
CA MET A 170 1.10 5.52 -3.64
C MET A 170 1.34 6.90 -3.03
N ASN A 171 2.56 7.17 -2.54
CA ASN A 171 2.88 8.51 -2.08
C ASN A 171 2.86 9.52 -3.23
N ASN A 172 3.36 9.15 -4.41
CA ASN A 172 3.32 10.01 -5.59
C ASN A 172 1.88 10.31 -5.99
N ALA A 173 1.01 9.29 -6.03
CA ALA A 173 -0.41 9.46 -6.28
C ALA A 173 -1.08 10.40 -5.25
N ALA A 174 -0.76 10.25 -3.96
CA ALA A 174 -1.28 11.14 -2.92
C ALA A 174 -0.82 12.60 -3.09
N LEU A 175 0.45 12.83 -3.42
CA LEU A 175 1.02 14.17 -3.65
C LEU A 175 0.44 14.85 -4.90
N GLU A 176 0.19 14.08 -5.97
CA GLU A 176 -0.44 14.60 -7.19
C GLU A 176 -1.85 15.09 -6.90
N VAL A 177 -2.63 14.32 -6.12
CA VAL A 177 -3.97 14.72 -5.67
C VAL A 177 -3.92 15.97 -4.78
N GLU A 178 -2.98 16.05 -3.85
CA GLU A 178 -2.80 17.23 -3.00
C GLU A 178 -2.43 18.48 -3.82
N THR A 179 -1.51 18.33 -4.78
CA THR A 179 -1.10 19.42 -5.68
C THR A 179 -2.28 19.91 -6.52
N LEU A 180 -3.10 18.98 -7.04
CA LEU A 180 -4.30 19.30 -7.80
C LEU A 180 -5.32 20.06 -6.93
N ARG A 181 -5.55 19.60 -5.69
CA ARG A 181 -6.45 20.27 -4.72
C ARG A 181 -5.98 21.69 -4.38
N THR A 182 -4.69 21.88 -4.16
CA THR A 182 -4.11 23.19 -3.88
C THR A 182 -4.26 24.12 -5.09
N ARG A 183 -3.99 23.65 -6.31
CA ARG A 183 -4.21 24.43 -7.54
C ARG A 183 -5.67 24.85 -7.73
N LEU A 184 -6.61 23.91 -7.58
CA LEU A 184 -8.04 24.21 -7.70
C LEU A 184 -8.53 25.20 -6.63
N THR A 185 -7.98 25.12 -5.41
CA THR A 185 -8.28 26.08 -4.34
C THR A 185 -7.74 27.47 -4.67
N HIS A 186 -6.51 27.54 -5.19
CA HIS A 186 -5.91 28.80 -5.63
C HIS A 186 -6.66 29.43 -6.80
N GLU A 187 -7.10 28.65 -7.79
CA GLU A 187 -7.91 29.15 -8.91
C GLU A 187 -9.24 29.74 -8.44
N ARG A 188 -9.93 29.09 -7.49
CA ARG A 188 -11.16 29.61 -6.88
C ARG A 188 -10.95 30.91 -6.11
N GLN A 189 -9.84 31.01 -5.37
CA GLN A 189 -9.50 32.23 -4.63
C GLN A 189 -9.11 33.38 -5.58
N ALA A 190 -8.38 33.09 -6.67
CA ALA A 190 -8.03 34.08 -7.68
C ALA A 190 -9.28 34.62 -8.40
N MET A 191 -10.22 33.75 -8.77
CA MET A 191 -11.51 34.15 -9.35
C MET A 191 -12.34 35.01 -8.39
N ALA A 192 -12.33 34.72 -7.09
CA ALA A 192 -13.04 35.51 -6.09
C ALA A 192 -12.38 36.89 -5.85
N ALA A 193 -11.06 37.00 -6.01
CA ALA A 193 -10.32 38.24 -5.85
C ALA A 193 -10.53 39.21 -7.05
N GLU A 194 -10.59 38.70 -8.28
CA GLU A 194 -10.86 39.54 -9.47
C GLU A 194 -12.26 40.17 -9.47
N VAL A 195 -13.25 39.50 -8.86
CA VAL A 195 -14.61 40.03 -8.72
C VAL A 195 -14.69 41.20 -7.73
N HIS A 196 -13.77 41.28 -6.76
CA HIS A 196 -13.79 42.34 -5.74
C HIS A 196 -13.11 43.64 -6.20
N ASP A 197 -12.15 43.58 -7.13
CA ASP A 197 -11.37 44.73 -7.60
C ASP A 197 -12.04 45.50 -8.77
N SER A 198 -13.30 45.18 -9.09
CA SER A 198 -14.08 45.79 -10.18
C SER A 198 -15.21 46.73 -9.69
N ILE A 199 -15.13 47.29 -8.48
CA ILE A 199 -16.10 48.27 -7.92
C ILE A 199 -15.51 49.68 -7.85
#